data_AF-A0A7X9KDX3-F1
#
_entry.id   AF-A0A7X9KDX3-F1
#
_cell.length_a   1.000
_cell.length_b   1.000
_cell.length_c   1.000
_cell.angle_alpha   90.00
_cell.angle_beta   90.00
_cell.angle_gamma   90.00
#
_symmetry.space_group_name_H-M   'P 1'
#
loop_
_entity.id
_entity.type
_entity.pdbx_description
1 polymer ?
#
loop_
_entity_poly.entity_id
_entity_poly.type
_entity_poly.pdbx_seq_one_letter_code
_entity_poly.pdbx_strand_id
1 'polypeptide(L)'
;RLIRAGVEQTDILDIFRNNIRLRELVEMDLRALIAGTLVTALVVLLVKPVVDVLFSSPLFVGFALLVTGFILRYGSRISPGILPVSPFSGLKVGLAQGLAVFPGISRSGATIVTGLRAGLSREDAFSFSFLLSLPAILGAAILEVAEAGGLSGVLASLPEGWWIGVAVAFGSGLLALSVLRRVVVRGGLGFFSLYCMIAGLLVVGLKLIRG
;
A
#
# COMPACT_ATOMS: atom_id res chain seq x y z
N ARG A 1 -46.17 8.10 12.15
CA ARG A 1 -45.16 9.17 12.26
C ARG A 1 -43.78 8.54 12.06
N LEU A 2 -43.13 8.90 10.94
CA LEU A 2 -41.72 8.70 10.59
C LEU A 2 -41.24 7.27 10.21
N ILE A 3 -41.66 6.89 9.01
CA ILE A 3 -40.84 6.18 8.02
C ILE A 3 -39.67 7.10 7.63
N ARG A 4 -38.43 6.62 7.73
CA ARG A 4 -37.20 6.96 6.95
C ARG A 4 -35.94 6.64 7.78
N ALA A 5 -35.69 5.36 8.02
CA ALA A 5 -34.32 4.90 8.20
C ALA A 5 -33.74 4.76 6.78
N GLY A 6 -33.11 5.83 6.31
CA GLY A 6 -32.39 5.83 5.04
C GLY A 6 -31.24 4.84 5.14
N VAL A 7 -31.45 3.64 4.62
CA VAL A 7 -30.35 2.85 4.05
C VAL A 7 -29.89 3.67 2.84
N GLU A 8 -28.92 4.55 3.03
CA GLU A 8 -28.20 5.13 1.91
C GLU A 8 -27.64 3.97 1.09
N GLN A 9 -28.21 3.77 -0.09
CA GLN A 9 -27.58 3.00 -1.16
C GLN A 9 -26.19 3.61 -1.35
N THR A 10 -25.16 2.91 -0.88
CA THR A 10 -23.79 3.25 -1.24
C THR A 10 -23.63 2.96 -2.71
N ASP A 11 -23.91 3.95 -3.54
CA ASP A 11 -23.70 3.89 -4.97
C ASP A 11 -22.22 3.58 -5.21
N ILE A 12 -21.94 2.63 -6.11
CA ILE A 12 -20.56 2.37 -6.55
C ILE A 12 -19.93 3.66 -7.07
N LEU A 13 -20.73 4.55 -7.65
CA LEU A 13 -20.29 5.87 -8.08
C LEU A 13 -19.89 6.78 -6.92
N ASP A 14 -20.57 6.74 -5.77
CA ASP A 14 -20.17 7.50 -4.57
C ASP A 14 -18.89 6.95 -3.94
N ILE A 15 -18.66 5.64 -4.06
CA ILE A 15 -17.39 5.03 -3.72
C ILE A 15 -16.29 5.67 -4.58
N PHE A 16 -16.45 5.73 -5.90
CA PHE A 16 -15.48 6.39 -6.79
C PHE A 16 -15.32 7.89 -6.51
N ARG A 17 -16.42 8.61 -6.22
CA ARG A 17 -16.42 10.07 -6.03
C ARG A 17 -15.82 10.53 -4.69
N ASN A 18 -15.90 9.70 -3.65
CA ASN A 18 -15.48 10.05 -2.27
C ASN A 18 -14.31 9.20 -1.74
N ASN A 19 -13.66 8.39 -2.58
CA ASN A 19 -12.56 7.51 -2.15
C ASN A 19 -11.31 8.26 -1.72
N ILE A 20 -11.06 9.43 -2.28
CA ILE A 20 -9.97 10.27 -1.81
C ILE A 20 -10.51 11.68 -1.88
N ARG A 21 -10.58 12.37 -0.74
CA ARG A 21 -10.88 13.79 -0.78
C ARG A 21 -9.70 14.45 -1.47
N LEU A 22 -9.83 14.74 -2.77
CA LEU A 22 -8.80 15.40 -3.57
C LEU A 22 -8.28 16.66 -2.87
N ARG A 23 -9.14 17.32 -2.11
CA ARG A 23 -8.79 18.44 -1.23
C ARG A 23 -7.73 18.09 -0.17
N GLU A 24 -7.83 16.94 0.50
CA GLU A 24 -6.81 16.46 1.45
C GLU A 24 -5.49 16.09 0.74
N LEU A 25 -5.54 15.67 -0.54
CA LEU A 25 -4.33 15.44 -1.32
C LEU A 25 -3.61 16.74 -1.70
N VAL A 26 -4.40 17.75 -2.11
CA VAL A 26 -3.90 19.06 -2.55
C VAL A 26 -3.39 19.89 -1.38
N GLU A 27 -3.99 19.73 -0.20
CA GLU A 27 -3.58 20.43 1.03
C GLU A 27 -2.48 19.68 1.82
N MET A 28 -2.03 18.50 1.35
CA MET A 28 -0.98 17.70 1.99
C MET A 28 0.37 18.43 1.98
N ASP A 29 1.11 18.38 3.09
CA ASP A 29 2.42 19.02 3.17
C ASP A 29 3.42 18.40 2.18
N LEU A 30 3.70 19.14 1.10
CA LEU A 30 4.64 18.75 0.06
C LEU A 30 6.05 18.44 0.61
N ARG A 31 6.48 19.13 1.67
CA ARG A 31 7.77 18.88 2.31
C ARG A 31 7.82 17.49 2.93
N ALA A 32 6.71 17.02 3.50
CA ALA A 32 6.59 15.67 4.03
C ALA A 32 6.64 14.62 2.92
N LEU A 33 5.96 14.88 1.80
CA LEU A 33 5.99 13.98 0.64
C LEU A 33 7.40 13.87 0.05
N ILE A 34 8.10 14.99 -0.13
CA ILE A 34 9.48 15.02 -0.61
C ILE A 34 10.40 14.27 0.36
N ALA A 35 10.35 14.60 1.66
CA ALA A 35 11.17 13.95 2.68
C ALA A 35 10.96 12.44 2.72
N GLY A 36 9.70 11.99 2.70
CA GLY A 36 9.37 10.56 2.68
C GLY A 36 9.83 9.87 1.39
N THR A 37 9.69 10.52 0.24
CA THR A 37 10.09 9.96 -1.06
C THR A 37 11.60 9.78 -1.13
N LEU A 38 12.36 10.79 -0.69
CA LEU A 38 13.82 10.74 -0.66
C LEU A 38 14.33 9.60 0.23
N VAL A 39 13.77 9.46 1.45
CA VAL A 39 14.15 8.36 2.34
C VAL A 39 13.73 7.01 1.77
N THR A 40 12.54 6.91 1.16
CA THR A 40 12.12 5.67 0.48
C THR A 40 13.13 5.28 -0.59
N ALA A 41 13.48 6.21 -1.48
CA ALA A 41 14.40 5.96 -2.58
C ALA A 41 15.78 5.55 -2.06
N LEU A 42 16.30 6.26 -1.06
CA LEU A 42 17.57 5.92 -0.42
C LEU A 42 17.57 4.48 0.11
N VAL A 43 16.55 4.10 0.89
CA VAL A 43 16.46 2.75 1.46
C VAL A 43 16.34 1.71 0.35
N VAL A 44 15.47 1.92 -0.64
CA VAL A 44 15.26 0.98 -1.76
C VAL A 44 16.55 0.76 -2.53
N LEU A 45 17.31 1.81 -2.86
CA LEU A 45 18.58 1.68 -3.57
C LEU A 45 19.61 0.84 -2.80
N LEU A 46 19.59 0.91 -1.47
CA LEU A 46 20.48 0.11 -0.63
C LEU A 46 20.06 -1.37 -0.55
N VAL A 47 18.77 -1.68 -0.65
CA VAL A 47 18.26 -3.06 -0.47
C VAL A 47 17.87 -3.77 -1.76
N LYS A 48 17.78 -3.07 -2.92
CA LYS A 48 17.37 -3.64 -4.22
C LYS A 48 18.05 -4.98 -4.55
N PRO A 49 19.39 -5.14 -4.42
CA PRO A 49 20.05 -6.39 -4.77
C PRO A 49 19.58 -7.59 -3.93
N VAL A 50 19.26 -7.35 -2.66
CA VAL A 50 18.77 -8.39 -1.73
C VAL A 50 17.31 -8.73 -2.03
N VAL A 51 16.52 -7.71 -2.35
CA VAL A 51 15.08 -7.83 -2.62
C VAL A 51 14.85 -8.70 -3.86
N ASP A 52 15.61 -8.50 -4.93
CA ASP A 52 15.48 -9.25 -6.19
C ASP A 52 15.68 -10.77 -5.97
N VAL A 53 16.61 -11.15 -5.10
CA VAL A 53 16.86 -12.57 -4.73
C VAL A 53 15.70 -13.15 -3.92
N LEU A 54 15.10 -12.35 -3.04
CA LEU A 54 14.03 -12.80 -2.14
C LEU A 54 12.67 -12.90 -2.83
N PHE A 55 12.44 -12.20 -3.94
CA PHE A 55 11.21 -12.27 -4.73
C PHE A 55 10.90 -13.68 -5.25
N SER A 56 11.93 -14.49 -5.50
CA SER A 56 11.77 -15.86 -5.98
C SER A 56 11.53 -16.89 -4.87
N SER A 57 11.42 -16.48 -3.60
CA SER A 57 11.23 -17.39 -2.47
C SER A 57 9.81 -17.32 -1.89
N PRO A 58 8.91 -18.25 -2.24
CA PRO A 58 7.57 -18.31 -1.65
C PRO A 58 7.58 -18.44 -0.12
N LEU A 59 8.58 -19.12 0.45
CA LEU A 59 8.75 -19.22 1.91
C LEU A 59 8.96 -17.84 2.52
N PHE A 60 9.85 -17.04 1.94
CA PHE A 60 10.09 -15.67 2.41
C PHE A 60 8.82 -14.84 2.35
N VAL A 61 8.10 -14.88 1.22
CA VAL A 61 6.81 -14.16 1.05
C VAL A 61 5.79 -14.60 2.10
N GLY A 62 5.69 -15.91 2.36
CA GLY A 62 4.80 -16.46 3.39
C GLY A 62 5.12 -15.92 4.79
N PHE A 63 6.40 -15.94 5.19
CA PHE A 63 6.84 -15.36 6.47
C PHE A 63 6.64 -13.83 6.52
N ALA A 64 6.93 -13.12 5.43
CA ALA A 64 6.71 -11.69 5.34
C ALA A 64 5.21 -11.31 5.46
N LEU A 65 4.30 -12.15 4.97
CA LEU A 65 2.87 -11.98 5.19
C LEU A 65 2.47 -12.16 6.67
N LEU A 66 3.12 -13.07 7.39
CA LEU A 66 2.95 -13.18 8.85
C LEU A 66 3.42 -11.90 9.56
N VAL A 67 4.61 -11.41 9.19
CA VAL A 67 5.16 -10.15 9.71
C VAL A 67 4.20 -8.99 9.45
N THR A 68 3.68 -8.88 8.22
CA THR A 68 2.61 -7.93 7.87
C THR A 68 1.40 -8.08 8.78
N GLY A 69 0.94 -9.31 8.99
CA GLY A 69 -0.17 -9.61 9.90
C GLY A 69 0.08 -9.06 11.30
N PHE A 70 1.29 -9.21 11.85
CA PHE A 70 1.67 -8.65 13.14
C PHE A 70 1.74 -7.12 13.15
N ILE A 71 2.32 -6.50 12.12
CA ILE A 71 2.36 -5.04 11.96
C ILE A 71 0.94 -4.48 11.97
N LEU A 72 0.04 -5.07 11.20
CA LEU A 72 -1.36 -4.65 11.12
C LEU A 72 -2.12 -4.87 12.44
N ARG A 73 -1.84 -5.98 13.14
CA ARG A 73 -2.42 -6.25 14.47
C ARG A 73 -1.97 -5.23 15.50
N TYR A 74 -0.72 -4.80 15.42
CA TYR A 74 -0.21 -3.73 16.26
C TYR A 74 -0.92 -2.41 15.91
N GLY A 75 -0.98 -2.07 14.63
CA GLY A 75 -1.67 -0.88 14.14
C GLY A 75 -3.14 -0.78 14.51
N SER A 76 -3.85 -1.91 14.56
CA SER A 76 -5.27 -1.93 14.96
C SER A 76 -5.51 -1.53 16.42
N ARG A 77 -4.47 -1.55 17.26
CA ARG A 77 -4.53 -1.14 18.67
C ARG A 77 -4.06 0.29 18.90
N ILE A 78 -3.57 0.97 17.86
CA ILE A 78 -3.16 2.37 17.96
C ILE A 78 -4.40 3.25 17.92
N SER A 79 -4.58 4.08 18.94
CA SER A 79 -5.57 5.16 18.93
C SER A 79 -5.18 6.19 17.87
N PRO A 80 -6.09 6.57 16.95
CA PRO A 80 -5.80 7.62 15.98
C PRO A 80 -5.45 8.93 16.67
N GLY A 81 -4.46 9.64 16.14
CA GLY A 81 -4.10 10.95 16.65
C GLY A 81 -4.77 12.08 15.87
N ILE A 82 -4.34 13.30 16.17
CA ILE A 82 -4.84 14.55 15.60
C ILE A 82 -3.69 15.42 15.02
N LEU A 83 -2.47 14.88 14.99
CA LEU A 83 -1.32 15.63 14.49
C LEU A 83 -1.42 15.72 12.96
N PRO A 84 -1.09 16.90 12.39
CA PRO A 84 -1.04 17.05 10.95
C PRO A 84 0.15 16.29 10.37
N VAL A 85 0.08 16.01 9.07
CA VAL A 85 1.23 15.50 8.31
C VAL A 85 2.34 16.54 8.33
N SER A 86 3.55 16.11 8.70
CA SER A 86 4.74 16.95 8.83
C SER A 86 5.95 16.28 8.19
N PRO A 87 7.05 17.00 7.92
CA PRO A 87 8.27 16.41 7.39
C PRO A 87 8.80 15.25 8.25
N PHE A 88 8.63 15.35 9.57
CA PHE A 88 9.06 14.30 10.49
C PHE A 88 8.22 13.03 10.38
N SER A 89 6.88 13.13 10.24
CA SER A 89 6.07 11.97 9.89
C SER A 89 6.42 11.43 8.51
N GLY A 90 6.74 12.32 7.56
CA GLY A 90 7.23 11.96 6.23
C GLY A 90 8.47 11.07 6.25
N LEU A 91 9.49 11.44 7.02
CA LEU A 91 10.71 10.65 7.19
C LEU A 91 10.43 9.26 7.76
N LYS A 92 9.60 9.17 8.82
CA LYS A 92 9.25 7.89 9.47
C LYS A 92 8.50 6.96 8.52
N VAL A 93 7.47 7.49 7.85
CA VAL A 93 6.64 6.72 6.92
C VAL A 93 7.46 6.35 5.68
N GLY A 94 8.34 7.21 5.19
CA GLY A 94 9.26 6.93 4.08
C GLY A 94 10.25 5.80 4.40
N LEU A 95 10.80 5.78 5.62
CA LEU A 95 11.63 4.67 6.08
C LEU A 95 10.85 3.36 6.09
N ALA A 96 9.64 3.36 6.65
CA ALA A 96 8.77 2.19 6.64
C ALA A 96 8.42 1.75 5.21
N GLN A 97 8.17 2.68 4.29
CA GLN A 97 7.88 2.40 2.89
C GLN A 97 9.06 1.73 2.19
N GLY A 98 10.28 2.26 2.40
CA GLY A 98 11.49 1.69 1.81
C GLY A 98 11.78 0.27 2.31
N LEU A 99 11.58 0.02 3.61
CA LEU A 99 11.69 -1.33 4.17
C LEU A 99 10.55 -2.26 3.70
N ALA A 100 9.38 -1.71 3.39
CA ALA A 100 8.27 -2.49 2.87
C ALA A 100 8.38 -2.84 1.37
N VAL A 101 9.55 -2.68 0.77
CA VAL A 101 9.83 -3.18 -0.59
C VAL A 101 10.07 -4.69 -0.60
N PHE A 102 10.40 -5.29 0.56
CA PHE A 102 10.55 -6.74 0.68
C PHE A 102 9.24 -7.47 0.30
N PRO A 103 9.33 -8.52 -0.53
CA PRO A 103 8.15 -9.19 -1.06
C PRO A 103 7.35 -9.87 0.07
N GLY A 104 6.04 -9.65 0.07
CA GLY A 104 5.14 -10.12 1.13
C GLY A 104 4.97 -9.14 2.31
N ILE A 105 5.81 -8.10 2.43
CA ILE A 105 5.54 -6.99 3.35
C ILE A 105 4.51 -6.05 2.70
N SER A 106 3.39 -5.80 3.38
CA SER A 106 2.39 -4.84 2.88
C SER A 106 2.91 -3.42 3.04
N ARG A 107 3.24 -2.77 1.91
CA ARG A 107 3.63 -1.36 1.86
C ARG A 107 2.61 -0.46 2.55
N SER A 108 1.36 -0.49 2.10
CA SER A 108 0.27 0.32 2.68
C SER A 108 0.05 0.00 4.17
N GLY A 109 0.14 -1.27 4.57
CA GLY A 109 0.06 -1.64 5.98
C GLY A 109 1.16 -1.01 6.82
N ALA A 110 2.42 -1.15 6.41
CA ALA A 110 3.57 -0.63 7.14
C ALA A 110 3.55 0.91 7.24
N THR A 111 3.25 1.60 6.15
CA THR A 111 3.19 3.07 6.11
C THR A 111 2.00 3.62 6.89
N ILE A 112 0.81 3.01 6.79
CA ILE A 112 -0.38 3.44 7.56
C ILE A 112 -0.13 3.24 9.05
N VAL A 113 0.36 2.06 9.47
CA VAL A 113 0.65 1.80 10.90
C VAL A 113 1.72 2.76 11.43
N THR A 114 2.74 3.06 10.63
CA THR A 114 3.75 4.05 11.00
C THR A 114 3.18 5.46 11.09
N GLY A 115 2.28 5.85 10.19
CA GLY A 115 1.56 7.12 10.23
C GLY A 115 0.68 7.25 11.48
N LEU A 116 -0.11 6.22 11.79
CA LEU A 116 -0.89 6.16 13.03
C LEU A 116 0.01 6.29 14.26
N ARG A 117 1.16 5.60 14.26
CA ARG A 117 2.12 5.67 15.37
C ARG A 117 2.79 7.05 15.50
N ALA A 118 2.91 7.78 14.38
CA ALA A 118 3.37 9.16 14.35
C ALA A 118 2.30 10.17 14.80
N GLY A 119 1.09 9.70 15.14
CA GLY A 119 0.01 10.53 15.68
C GLY A 119 -0.93 11.11 14.61
N LEU A 120 -0.90 10.57 13.39
CA LEU A 120 -1.83 10.96 12.34
C LEU A 120 -3.23 10.35 12.59
N SER A 121 -4.25 10.99 12.02
CA SER A 121 -5.59 10.39 11.90
C SER A 121 -5.56 9.18 10.96
N ARG A 122 -6.63 8.36 10.93
CA ARG A 122 -6.71 7.21 10.00
C ARG A 122 -6.78 7.68 8.55
N GLU A 123 -7.49 8.76 8.34
CA GLU A 123 -7.67 9.45 7.06
C GLU A 123 -6.33 9.99 6.56
N ASP A 124 -5.60 10.74 7.40
CA ASP A 124 -4.30 11.30 7.03
C ASP A 124 -3.25 10.20 6.80
N ALA A 125 -3.22 9.17 7.66
CA ALA A 125 -2.29 8.05 7.49
C ALA A 125 -2.55 7.29 6.17
N PHE A 126 -3.83 7.07 5.82
CA PHE A 126 -4.21 6.46 4.55
C PHE A 126 -3.84 7.35 3.36
N SER A 127 -4.28 8.61 3.37
CA SER A 127 -4.07 9.55 2.26
C SER A 127 -2.58 9.82 2.04
N PHE A 128 -1.81 10.02 3.12
CA PHE A 128 -0.37 10.22 3.03
C PHE A 128 0.36 8.98 2.54
N SER A 129 0.01 7.79 3.05
CA SER A 129 0.55 6.52 2.53
C SER A 129 0.28 6.34 1.05
N PHE A 130 -0.92 6.66 0.59
CA PHE A 130 -1.28 6.52 -0.82
C PHE A 130 -0.48 7.48 -1.69
N LEU A 131 -0.43 8.76 -1.34
CA LEU A 131 0.35 9.76 -2.07
C LEU A 131 1.83 9.41 -2.13
N LEU A 132 2.40 8.99 -1.00
CA LEU A 132 3.80 8.63 -0.91
C LEU A 132 4.16 7.41 -1.77
N SER A 133 3.19 6.53 -2.05
CA SER A 133 3.38 5.37 -2.92
C SER A 133 3.41 5.73 -4.41
N LEU A 134 2.75 6.81 -4.83
CA LEU A 134 2.72 7.24 -6.23
C LEU A 134 4.11 7.52 -6.82
N PRO A 135 4.97 8.39 -6.24
CA PRO A 135 6.31 8.63 -6.79
C PRO A 135 7.18 7.39 -6.73
N ALA A 136 7.00 6.52 -5.73
CA ALA A 136 7.75 5.26 -5.63
C ALA A 136 7.36 4.27 -6.74
N ILE A 137 6.06 4.11 -7.04
CA ILE A 137 5.57 3.25 -8.12
C ILE A 137 5.98 3.81 -9.48
N LEU A 138 5.84 5.13 -9.69
CA LEU A 138 6.27 5.78 -10.93
C LEU A 138 7.78 5.64 -11.14
N GLY A 139 8.59 5.84 -10.10
CA GLY A 139 10.04 5.65 -10.15
C GLY A 139 10.43 4.23 -10.52
N ALA A 140 9.77 3.22 -9.92
CA ALA A 140 9.99 1.81 -10.25
C ALA A 140 9.61 1.51 -11.71
N ALA A 141 8.46 1.99 -12.18
CA ALA A 141 8.03 1.79 -13.57
C ALA A 141 8.98 2.44 -14.59
N ILE A 142 9.48 3.66 -14.31
CA ILE A 142 10.47 4.32 -15.16
C ILE A 142 11.77 3.51 -15.20
N LEU A 143 12.21 2.98 -14.06
CA LEU A 143 13.42 2.15 -13.98
C LEU A 143 13.26 0.85 -14.78
N GLU A 144 12.11 0.17 -14.66
CA GLU A 144 11.80 -1.03 -15.45
C GLU A 144 11.79 -0.75 -16.95
N VAL A 145 11.19 0.37 -17.39
CA VAL A 145 11.20 0.78 -18.81
C VAL A 145 12.63 1.05 -19.30
N ALA A 146 13.47 1.67 -18.46
CA ALA A 146 14.87 1.93 -18.81
C ALA A 146 15.68 0.62 -18.92
N GLU A 147 15.53 -0.29 -17.94
CA GLU A 147 16.19 -1.61 -17.93
C GLU A 147 15.75 -2.49 -19.12
N ALA A 148 14.52 -2.34 -19.60
CA ALA A 148 13.99 -3.03 -20.77
C ALA A 148 14.44 -2.46 -22.13
N GLY A 149 15.33 -1.46 -22.16
CA GLY A 149 15.79 -0.82 -23.40
C GLY A 149 14.84 0.25 -23.95
N GLY A 150 14.02 0.84 -23.08
CA GLY A 150 13.02 1.86 -23.42
C GLY A 150 11.64 1.27 -23.71
N LEU A 151 10.70 2.16 -24.05
CA LEU A 151 9.29 1.79 -24.25
C LEU A 151 9.11 0.77 -25.39
N SER A 152 9.93 0.86 -26.43
CA SER A 152 9.93 -0.11 -27.54
C SER A 152 10.27 -1.52 -27.08
N GLY A 153 11.26 -1.67 -26.19
CA GLY A 153 11.66 -2.97 -25.64
C GLY A 153 10.57 -3.59 -24.76
N VAL A 154 9.93 -2.76 -23.91
CA VAL A 154 8.75 -3.19 -23.13
C VAL A 154 7.64 -3.67 -24.05
N LEU A 155 7.22 -2.84 -25.01
CA LEU A 155 6.11 -3.17 -25.91
C LEU A 155 6.38 -4.41 -26.76
N ALA A 156 7.63 -4.64 -27.16
CA ALA A 156 8.01 -5.83 -27.91
C ALA A 156 7.97 -7.13 -27.07
N SER A 157 8.12 -7.02 -25.75
CA SER A 157 8.08 -8.16 -24.82
C SER A 157 6.67 -8.54 -24.37
N LEU A 158 5.68 -7.67 -24.60
CA LEU A 158 4.32 -7.88 -24.12
C LEU A 158 3.55 -8.85 -25.02
N PRO A 159 2.76 -9.77 -24.44
CA PRO A 159 1.90 -10.67 -25.21
C PRO A 159 0.76 -9.91 -25.89
N GLU A 160 0.18 -10.51 -26.93
CA GLU A 160 -1.03 -10.00 -27.56
C GLU A 160 -2.17 -9.87 -26.53
N GLY A 161 -2.87 -8.74 -26.54
CA GLY A 161 -3.95 -8.46 -25.57
C GLY A 161 -3.50 -7.91 -24.21
N TRP A 162 -2.24 -7.51 -24.03
CA TRP A 162 -1.73 -6.93 -22.77
C TRP A 162 -2.58 -5.79 -22.19
N TRP A 163 -3.23 -5.01 -23.05
CA TRP A 163 -4.09 -3.89 -22.68
C TRP A 163 -5.31 -4.32 -21.86
N ILE A 164 -5.78 -5.56 -22.02
CA ILE A 164 -6.86 -6.14 -21.18
C ILE A 164 -6.35 -6.29 -19.75
N GLY A 165 -5.13 -6.80 -19.58
CA GLY A 165 -4.47 -6.91 -18.28
C GLY A 165 -4.34 -5.55 -17.60
N VAL A 166 -3.95 -4.51 -18.35
CA VAL A 166 -3.87 -3.13 -17.86
C VAL A 166 -5.26 -2.60 -17.44
N ALA A 167 -6.29 -2.79 -18.26
CA ALA A 167 -7.65 -2.35 -17.94
C ALA A 167 -8.21 -3.06 -16.69
N VAL A 168 -8.01 -4.37 -16.57
CA VAL A 168 -8.43 -5.16 -15.41
C VAL A 168 -7.64 -4.78 -14.15
N ALA A 169 -6.33 -4.60 -14.26
CA ALA A 169 -5.49 -4.15 -13.14
C ALA A 169 -5.90 -2.75 -12.66
N PHE A 170 -6.20 -1.83 -13.57
CA PHE A 170 -6.71 -0.51 -13.23
C PHE A 170 -8.06 -0.59 -12.51
N GLY A 171 -9.04 -1.29 -13.07
CA GLY A 171 -10.37 -1.43 -12.47
C GLY A 171 -10.36 -2.11 -11.10
N SER A 172 -9.63 -3.23 -10.98
CA SER A 172 -9.48 -3.95 -9.71
C SER A 172 -8.67 -3.15 -8.68
N GLY A 173 -7.66 -2.40 -9.10
CA GLY A 173 -6.90 -1.50 -8.25
C GLY A 173 -7.75 -0.41 -7.63
N LEU A 174 -8.65 0.21 -8.40
CA LEU A 174 -9.59 1.22 -7.90
C LEU A 174 -10.59 0.61 -6.90
N LEU A 175 -11.10 -0.58 -7.18
CA LEU A 175 -11.97 -1.30 -6.25
C LEU A 175 -11.21 -1.65 -4.94
N ALA A 176 -10.00 -2.20 -5.06
CA ALA A 176 -9.18 -2.57 -3.91
C ALA A 176 -8.84 -1.34 -3.05
N LEU A 177 -8.52 -0.21 -3.66
CA LEU A 177 -8.27 1.06 -2.97
C LEU A 177 -9.51 1.53 -2.20
N SER A 178 -10.69 1.41 -2.82
CA SER A 178 -11.97 1.72 -2.19
C SER A 178 -12.21 0.90 -0.92
N VAL A 179 -11.97 -0.41 -1.01
CA VAL A 179 -12.14 -1.34 0.09
C VAL A 179 -11.12 -1.04 1.18
N LEU A 180 -9.84 -0.89 0.81
CA LEU A 180 -8.75 -0.62 1.74
C LEU A 180 -9.02 0.65 2.54
N ARG A 181 -9.47 1.73 1.90
CA ARG A 181 -9.84 2.96 2.62
C ARG A 181 -10.91 2.70 3.67
N ARG A 182 -12.00 2.03 3.30
CA ARG A 182 -13.09 1.74 4.25
C ARG A 182 -12.60 0.89 5.42
N VAL A 183 -11.77 -0.11 5.15
CA VAL A 183 -11.14 -0.95 6.18
C VAL A 183 -10.30 -0.09 7.11
N VAL A 184 -9.42 0.77 6.59
CA VAL A 184 -8.52 1.60 7.41
C VAL A 184 -9.30 2.62 8.24
N VAL A 185 -10.16 3.42 7.60
CA VAL A 185 -10.94 4.50 8.23
C VAL A 185 -11.87 3.96 9.32
N ARG A 186 -12.49 2.79 9.11
CA ARG A 186 -13.35 2.13 10.13
C ARG A 186 -12.58 1.35 11.19
N GLY A 187 -11.25 1.40 11.20
CA GLY A 187 -10.42 0.68 12.18
C GLY A 187 -10.34 -0.83 11.96
N GLY A 188 -10.64 -1.32 10.76
CA GLY A 188 -10.67 -2.73 10.38
C GLY A 188 -9.30 -3.38 10.14
N LEU A 189 -8.18 -2.72 10.46
CA LEU A 189 -6.82 -3.28 10.30
C LEU A 189 -6.64 -4.63 11.02
N GLY A 190 -7.37 -4.86 12.12
CA GLY A 190 -7.34 -6.12 12.86
C GLY A 190 -7.89 -7.32 12.07
N PHE A 191 -8.93 -7.09 11.26
CA PHE A 191 -9.47 -8.12 10.36
C PHE A 191 -8.52 -8.38 9.18
N PHE A 192 -7.95 -7.32 8.61
CA PHE A 192 -6.97 -7.46 7.52
C PHE A 192 -5.69 -8.17 7.99
N SER A 193 -5.26 -7.92 9.23
CA SER A 193 -4.19 -8.67 9.90
C SER A 193 -4.44 -10.17 9.91
N LEU A 194 -5.66 -10.61 10.25
CA LEU A 194 -6.01 -12.03 10.28
C LEU A 194 -5.92 -12.66 8.88
N TYR A 195 -6.41 -11.96 7.86
CA TYR A 195 -6.25 -12.38 6.47
C TYR A 195 -4.77 -12.60 6.10
N CYS A 196 -3.89 -11.64 6.42
CA CYS A 196 -2.46 -11.78 6.13
C CYS A 196 -1.82 -12.96 6.88
N MET A 197 -2.19 -13.17 8.15
CA MET A 197 -1.69 -14.31 8.93
C MET A 197 -2.12 -15.65 8.32
N ILE A 198 -3.39 -15.79 7.95
CA ILE A 198 -3.91 -17.01 7.32
C ILE A 198 -3.23 -17.25 5.97
N ALA A 199 -3.15 -16.23 5.12
CA ALA A 199 -2.49 -16.33 3.82
C ALA A 199 -1.00 -16.72 3.97
N GLY A 200 -0.29 -16.12 4.91
CA GLY A 200 1.11 -16.45 5.20
C GLY A 200 1.26 -17.90 5.67
N LEU A 201 0.43 -18.36 6.60
CA LEU A 201 0.44 -19.76 7.08
C LEU A 201 0.15 -20.74 5.95
N LEU A 202 -0.81 -20.44 5.07
CA LEU A 202 -1.14 -21.27 3.92
C LEU A 202 0.04 -21.37 2.94
N VAL A 203 0.69 -20.26 2.61
CA VAL A 203 1.86 -20.26 1.72
C VAL A 203 3.00 -21.08 2.31
N VAL A 204 3.34 -20.86 3.59
CA VAL A 204 4.40 -21.62 4.28
C VAL A 204 4.04 -23.11 4.33
N GLY A 205 2.82 -23.46 4.76
CA GLY A 205 2.36 -24.84 4.84
C GLY A 205 2.38 -25.55 3.49
N LEU A 206 1.83 -24.92 2.43
CA LEU A 206 1.82 -25.48 1.09
C LEU A 206 3.22 -25.70 0.54
N LYS A 207 4.16 -24.77 0.79
CA LYS A 207 5.53 -24.91 0.31
C LYS A 207 6.26 -26.03 1.06
N LEU A 208 6.08 -26.15 2.38
CA LEU A 208 6.66 -27.25 3.15
C LEU A 208 6.12 -28.63 2.72
N ILE A 209 4.85 -28.72 2.31
CA ILE A 209 4.25 -29.97 1.80
C ILE A 209 4.79 -30.34 0.41
N ARG A 210 5.06 -29.34 -0.45
CA ARG A 210 5.41 -29.56 -1.87
C ARG A 210 6.92 -29.68 -2.15
N GLY A 211 7.79 -29.44 -1.18
CA GLY A 211 9.25 -29.40 -1.36
C GLY A 211 9.69 -28.08 -1.99
#